data_AF-A0A6M8W2Q7-F1
#
_entry.id   AF-A0A6M8W2Q7-F1
#
_cell.length_a   1.000
_cell.length_b   1.000
_cell.length_c   1.000
_cell.angle_alpha   90.00
_cell.angle_beta   90.00
_cell.angle_gamma   90.00
#
_symmetry.space_group_name_H-M   'P 1'
#
loop_
_entity.id
_entity.type
_entity.pdbx_description
1 polymer ?
#
loop_
_entity_poly.entity_id
_entity_poly.type
_entity_poly.pdbx_seq_one_letter_code
_entity_poly.pdbx_strand_id
1 'polypeptide(L)'
;MLFYGLLSLFLPAIFLVVIVWAGVTVLRAVTLPRKASRFSACGSCGYAVAELDSLVCPECGNDLRQSGIVTPRIEMIRRGSLTTAILAWTFLCGTGGYFLFSFVVLSVLFRSGFNVAASTNSWQQQLTPASGTYQSVTVVYESDFRSLTDVVDIELVLADGTTRTLTLDPTTERVEGEDSQLTDWSGDTLEAWYAEGGLDITDPALAAEAAEVGRYVDLLLMSPSTGSTSTFNHHTPNLTLGTTAASVQSAASMSRAGLAVIAAIVVSALVYVVGVVWIVLRRRKLLRSVDKAEVESLAA
;
A
#
# COMPACT_ATOMS: atom_id res chain seq x y z
N MET A 1 8.34 -9.27 26.55
CA MET A 1 7.27 -9.07 25.54
C MET A 1 6.13 -8.17 26.02
N LEU A 2 5.64 -8.29 27.27
CA LEU A 2 4.58 -7.41 27.82
C LEU A 2 4.87 -5.90 27.71
N PHE A 3 6.13 -5.49 27.91
CA PHE A 3 6.53 -4.07 27.80
C PHE A 3 6.33 -3.49 26.40
N TYR A 4 6.66 -4.25 25.35
CA TYR A 4 6.46 -3.81 23.96
C TYR A 4 4.99 -3.73 23.58
N GLY A 5 4.16 -4.65 24.09
CA GLY A 5 2.71 -4.62 23.89
C GLY A 5 2.06 -3.39 24.54
N LEU A 6 2.42 -3.08 25.78
CA LEU A 6 1.93 -1.86 26.45
C LEU A 6 2.42 -0.59 25.74
N LEU A 7 3.69 -0.52 25.35
CA LEU A 7 4.24 0.63 24.64
C LEU A 7 3.52 0.86 23.30
N SER A 8 3.23 -0.21 22.55
CA SER A 8 2.48 -0.16 21.29
C SER A 8 1.05 0.37 21.48
N LEU A 9 0.42 0.11 22.63
CA LEU A 9 -0.94 0.56 22.93
C LEU A 9 -0.99 2.07 23.23
N PHE A 10 -0.01 2.59 23.97
CA PHE A 10 0.00 4.00 24.40
C PHE A 10 0.55 4.96 23.34
N LEU A 11 1.45 4.49 22.46
CA LEU A 11 2.06 5.31 21.41
C LEU A 11 1.03 6.04 20.51
N PRO A 12 -0.05 5.41 19.99
CA PRO A 12 -1.05 6.14 19.20
C PRO A 12 -1.80 7.20 20.02
N ALA A 13 -2.07 6.94 21.30
CA ALA A 13 -2.73 7.92 22.18
C ALA A 13 -1.83 9.14 22.43
N ILE A 14 -0.55 8.92 22.77
CA ILE A 14 0.44 9.99 22.94
C ILE A 14 0.56 10.80 21.64
N PHE A 15 0.63 10.11 20.50
CA PHE A 15 0.74 10.74 19.20
C PHE A 15 -0.48 11.62 18.86
N LEU A 16 -1.70 11.15 19.13
CA LEU A 16 -2.91 11.95 18.98
C LEU A 16 -2.90 13.19 19.90
N VAL A 17 -2.46 13.04 21.16
CA VAL A 17 -2.31 14.18 22.08
C VAL A 17 -1.34 15.22 21.52
N VAL A 18 -0.21 14.80 20.94
CA VAL A 18 0.77 15.72 20.32
C VAL A 18 0.18 16.41 19.08
N ILE A 19 -0.57 15.70 18.23
CA ILE A 19 -1.26 16.30 17.07
C ILE A 19 -2.27 17.36 17.53
N VAL A 20 -3.11 17.03 18.51
CA VAL A 20 -4.10 17.97 19.07
C VAL A 20 -3.41 19.19 19.68
N TRP A 21 -2.34 18.97 20.46
CA TRP A 21 -1.55 20.04 21.05
C TRP A 21 -0.92 20.96 20.00
N ALA A 22 -0.33 20.39 18.94
CA ALA A 22 0.22 21.16 17.83
C ALA A 22 -0.86 21.96 17.10
N GLY A 23 -2.03 21.35 16.84
CA GLY A 23 -3.18 22.02 16.24
C GLY A 23 -3.69 23.19 17.09
N VAL A 24 -3.86 22.99 18.39
CA VAL A 24 -4.24 24.04 19.35
C VAL A 24 -3.20 25.16 19.39
N THR A 25 -1.91 24.83 19.32
CA THR A 25 -0.82 25.81 19.30
C THR A 25 -0.87 26.70 18.05
N VAL A 26 -1.08 26.10 16.87
CA VAL A 26 -1.30 26.85 15.62
C VAL A 26 -2.56 27.72 15.72
N LEU A 27 -3.68 27.15 16.18
CA LEU A 27 -4.95 27.87 16.33
C LEU A 27 -4.82 29.07 17.30
N ARG A 28 -4.17 28.89 18.45
CA ARG A 28 -3.92 29.97 19.42
C ARG A 28 -3.05 31.09 18.84
N ALA A 29 -2.13 30.77 17.94
CA ALA A 29 -1.28 31.76 17.29
C ALA A 29 -1.99 32.60 16.20
N VAL A 30 -3.06 32.07 15.60
CA VAL A 30 -3.77 32.70 14.46
C VAL A 30 -5.18 33.23 14.79
N THR A 31 -5.69 32.93 15.99
CA THR A 31 -7.01 33.38 16.46
C THR A 31 -6.87 34.46 17.54
N LEU A 32 -7.75 35.47 17.48
CA LEU A 32 -7.77 36.55 18.46
C LEU A 32 -8.32 36.01 19.80
N PRO A 33 -7.73 36.38 20.95
CA PRO A 33 -8.33 36.14 22.26
C PRO A 33 -9.81 36.57 22.30
N ARG A 34 -10.72 35.66 22.70
CA ARG A 34 -12.11 36.05 22.98
C ARG A 34 -12.25 37.03 24.16
N LYS A 35 -11.25 37.06 25.06
CA LYS A 35 -11.23 37.89 26.26
C LYS A 35 -10.17 39.00 26.23
N ALA A 36 -9.62 39.35 25.06
CA ALA A 36 -8.75 40.52 25.00
C ALA A 36 -9.59 41.77 25.26
N SER A 37 -9.32 42.45 26.38
CA SER A 37 -9.82 43.79 26.58
C SER A 37 -9.30 44.67 25.44
N ARG A 38 -10.12 45.61 24.96
CA ARG A 38 -9.66 46.61 23.99
C ARG A 38 -8.71 47.62 24.62
N PHE A 39 -8.77 47.75 25.95
CA PHE A 39 -8.00 48.70 26.75
C PHE A 39 -6.94 48.00 27.58
N SER A 40 -5.91 48.75 27.97
CA SER A 40 -4.97 48.34 29.02
C SER A 40 -5.75 47.90 30.26
N ALA A 41 -5.44 46.73 30.80
CA ALA A 41 -6.14 46.15 31.94
C ALA A 41 -5.18 45.75 33.07
N CYS A 42 -5.68 45.75 34.30
CA CYS A 42 -4.96 45.24 35.47
C CYS A 42 -4.59 43.77 35.25
N GLY A 43 -3.32 43.40 35.41
CA GLY A 43 -2.83 42.04 35.18
C GLY A 43 -3.37 40.99 36.15
N SER A 44 -3.97 41.43 37.26
CA SER A 44 -4.57 40.55 38.27
C SER A 44 -6.06 40.27 38.01
N CYS A 45 -6.90 41.31 37.94
CA CYS A 45 -8.36 41.16 37.82
C CYS A 45 -8.92 41.42 36.42
N GLY A 46 -8.13 42.03 35.51
CA GLY A 46 -8.58 42.39 34.16
C GLY A 46 -9.42 43.66 34.06
N TYR A 47 -9.53 44.48 35.12
CA TYR A 47 -10.20 45.78 35.09
C TYR A 47 -9.49 46.77 34.15
N ALA A 48 -10.22 47.53 33.34
CA ALA A 48 -9.64 48.50 32.41
C ALA A 48 -9.01 49.69 33.16
N VAL A 49 -7.74 49.99 32.87
CA VAL A 49 -6.94 51.01 33.59
C VAL A 49 -6.62 52.26 32.77
N ALA A 50 -7.32 52.48 31.66
CA ALA A 50 -6.99 53.55 30.71
C ALA A 50 -7.09 54.98 31.30
N GLU A 51 -7.85 55.19 32.38
CA GLU A 51 -8.19 56.53 32.91
C GLU A 51 -8.01 56.63 34.44
N LEU A 52 -7.18 55.78 35.02
CA LEU A 52 -6.98 55.78 36.48
C LEU A 52 -5.88 56.77 36.90
N ASP A 53 -6.26 57.76 37.72
CA ASP A 53 -5.31 58.70 38.35
C ASP A 53 -4.42 58.00 39.41
N SER A 54 -4.86 56.85 39.92
CA SER A 54 -4.15 56.09 40.94
C SER A 54 -3.54 54.82 40.37
N LEU A 55 -2.37 54.44 40.90
CA LEU A 55 -1.72 53.17 40.56
C LEU A 55 -2.30 51.97 41.34
N VAL A 56 -3.44 52.14 42.01
CA VAL A 56 -4.13 51.07 42.73
C VAL A 56 -5.38 50.69 41.95
N CYS A 57 -5.55 49.42 41.64
CA CYS A 57 -6.73 48.94 40.92
C CYS A 57 -7.99 49.06 41.82
N PRO A 58 -9.07 49.72 41.37
CA PRO A 58 -10.25 49.95 42.21
C PRO A 58 -11.04 48.66 42.49
N GLU A 59 -10.95 47.66 41.61
CA GLU A 59 -11.69 46.40 41.77
C GLU A 59 -11.01 45.42 42.73
N CYS A 60 -9.69 45.33 42.68
CA CYS A 60 -8.95 44.30 43.44
C CYS A 60 -7.99 44.87 44.49
N GLY A 61 -7.81 46.19 44.56
CA GLY A 61 -6.91 46.84 45.51
C GLY A 61 -5.41 46.60 45.25
N ASN A 62 -5.04 45.84 44.21
CA ASN A 62 -3.63 45.58 43.91
C ASN A 62 -2.95 46.80 43.27
N ASP A 63 -1.69 47.02 43.65
CA ASP A 63 -0.81 47.99 42.98
C ASP A 63 -0.51 47.52 41.55
N LEU A 64 -0.75 48.38 40.57
CA LEU A 64 -0.52 48.16 39.15
C LEU A 64 0.97 48.02 38.81
N ARG A 65 1.87 48.54 39.66
CA ARG A 65 3.32 48.32 39.52
C ARG A 65 3.71 46.88 39.85
N GLN A 66 3.02 46.24 40.78
CA GLN A 66 3.27 44.86 41.20
C GLN A 66 2.53 43.86 40.31
N SER A 67 1.25 44.11 40.03
CA SER A 67 0.42 43.23 39.20
C SER A 67 0.69 43.37 37.69
N GLY A 68 1.25 44.52 37.28
CA GLY A 68 1.52 44.86 35.89
C GLY A 68 0.25 45.30 35.14
N ILE A 69 0.46 46.09 34.08
CA ILE A 69 -0.59 46.48 33.15
C ILE A 69 -0.50 45.57 31.92
N VAL A 70 -1.53 44.76 31.69
CA VAL A 70 -1.62 43.89 30.52
C VAL A 70 -2.24 44.70 29.39
N THR A 71 -1.41 45.08 28.43
CA THR A 71 -1.88 45.65 27.17
C THR A 71 -2.30 44.52 26.21
N PRO A 72 -3.19 44.79 25.25
CA PRO A 72 -3.57 43.79 24.24
C PRO A 72 -2.36 43.23 23.49
N ARG A 73 -1.32 44.05 23.30
CA ARG A 73 -0.05 43.66 22.70
C ARG A 73 0.71 42.64 23.55
N ILE A 74 0.80 42.85 24.87
CA ILE A 74 1.44 41.91 25.81
C ILE A 74 0.66 40.58 25.86
N GLU A 75 -0.68 40.63 25.89
CA GLU A 75 -1.55 39.47 25.88
C GLU A 75 -1.33 38.61 24.61
N MET A 76 -1.15 39.24 23.45
CA MET A 76 -0.81 38.53 22.21
C MET A 76 0.58 37.91 22.23
N ILE A 77 1.59 38.58 22.81
CA ILE A 77 2.95 38.04 22.92
C ILE A 77 2.98 36.79 23.82
N ARG A 78 2.22 36.79 24.92
CA ARG A 78 2.13 35.67 25.87
C ARG A 78 1.49 34.40 25.28
N ARG A 79 0.67 34.51 24.23
CA ARG A 79 -0.07 33.37 23.65
C ARG A 79 0.73 32.44 22.75
N GLY A 80 1.96 32.82 22.41
CA GLY A 80 2.87 31.93 21.71
C GLY A 80 3.79 32.66 20.74
N SER A 81 4.99 32.13 20.59
CA SER A 81 5.95 32.61 19.61
C SER A 81 5.49 32.27 18.19
N LEU A 82 5.90 33.08 17.22
CA LEU A 82 5.70 32.74 15.80
C LEU A 82 6.48 31.46 15.47
N THR A 83 7.65 31.32 16.08
CA THR A 83 8.51 30.15 15.94
C THR A 83 7.81 28.87 16.39
N THR A 84 7.15 28.89 17.56
CA THR A 84 6.43 27.71 18.07
C THR A 84 5.25 27.33 17.17
N ALA A 85 4.57 28.31 16.58
CA ALA A 85 3.50 28.05 15.63
C ALA A 85 4.01 27.45 14.31
N ILE A 86 5.14 27.95 13.78
CA ILE A 86 5.77 27.40 12.57
C ILE A 86 6.30 25.98 12.83
N LEU A 87 6.92 25.73 13.98
CA LEU A 87 7.38 24.39 14.37
C LEU A 87 6.21 23.41 14.52
N ALA A 88 5.14 23.82 15.19
CA ALA A 88 3.93 23.02 15.32
C ALA A 88 3.29 22.72 13.96
N TRP A 89 3.23 23.71 13.07
CA TRP A 89 2.75 23.51 11.69
C TRP A 89 3.64 22.57 10.88
N THR A 90 4.96 22.71 11.01
CA THR A 90 5.95 21.82 10.35
C THR A 90 5.76 20.38 10.82
N PHE A 91 5.56 20.16 12.12
CA PHE A 91 5.27 18.84 12.67
C PHE A 91 3.95 18.26 12.12
N LEU A 92 2.88 19.06 12.05
CA LEU A 92 1.59 18.63 11.49
C LEU A 92 1.69 18.28 10.00
N CYS A 93 2.36 19.10 9.20
CA CYS A 93 2.58 18.84 7.77
C CYS A 93 3.48 17.63 7.54
N GLY A 94 4.56 17.48 8.30
CA GLY A 94 5.44 16.31 8.21
C GLY A 94 4.68 15.02 8.54
N THR A 95 3.89 15.06 9.61
CA THR A 95 3.02 13.95 10.02
C THR A 95 1.97 13.61 8.95
N GLY A 96 1.19 14.61 8.51
CA GLY A 96 0.16 14.42 7.50
C GLY A 96 0.72 13.97 6.15
N GLY A 97 1.85 14.55 5.73
CA GLY A 97 2.58 14.15 4.52
C GLY A 97 3.10 12.72 4.61
N TYR A 98 3.61 12.29 5.78
CA TYR A 98 4.02 10.90 6.00
C TYR A 98 2.86 9.92 5.87
N PHE A 99 1.69 10.23 6.46
CA PHE A 99 0.50 9.37 6.32
C PHE A 99 -0.02 9.34 4.89
N LEU A 100 -0.06 10.48 4.21
CA LEU A 100 -0.47 10.54 2.80
C LEU A 100 0.47 9.72 1.91
N PHE A 101 1.78 9.89 2.08
CA PHE A 101 2.78 9.13 1.33
C PHE A 101 2.68 7.63 1.62
N SER A 102 2.60 7.25 2.89
CA SER A 102 2.45 5.85 3.29
C SER A 102 1.18 5.23 2.73
N PHE A 103 0.07 5.98 2.75
CA PHE A 103 -1.20 5.54 2.16
C PHE A 103 -1.09 5.35 0.65
N VAL A 104 -0.46 6.29 -0.08
CA VAL A 104 -0.24 6.16 -1.53
C VAL A 104 0.64 4.95 -1.84
N VAL A 105 1.78 4.79 -1.16
CA VAL A 105 2.67 3.64 -1.34
C VAL A 105 1.95 2.33 -1.04
N LEU A 106 1.24 2.28 0.09
CA LEU A 106 0.48 1.10 0.48
C LEU A 106 -0.63 0.78 -0.53
N SER A 107 -1.32 1.78 -1.07
CA SER A 107 -2.34 1.59 -2.11
C SER A 107 -1.74 1.05 -3.42
N VAL A 108 -0.54 1.51 -3.79
CA VAL A 108 0.21 1.00 -4.95
C VAL A 108 0.62 -0.44 -4.71
N LEU A 109 1.18 -0.74 -3.52
CA LEU A 109 1.63 -2.07 -3.14
C LEU A 109 0.47 -3.07 -3.03
N PHE A 110 -0.66 -2.68 -2.45
CA PHE A 110 -1.86 -3.52 -2.43
C PHE A 110 -2.36 -3.77 -3.84
N ARG A 111 -2.43 -2.73 -4.68
CA ARG A 111 -2.86 -2.91 -6.07
C ARG A 111 -1.91 -3.82 -6.84
N SER A 112 -0.59 -3.70 -6.66
CA SER A 112 0.36 -4.62 -7.28
C SER A 112 0.26 -6.03 -6.70
N GLY A 113 0.12 -6.19 -5.39
CA GLY A 113 0.02 -7.49 -4.72
C GLY A 113 -1.23 -8.26 -5.14
N PHE A 114 -2.39 -7.60 -5.18
CA PHE A 114 -3.63 -8.21 -5.68
C PHE A 114 -3.61 -8.50 -7.18
N ASN A 115 -2.85 -7.74 -7.96
CA ASN A 115 -2.65 -8.01 -9.39
C ASN A 115 -1.64 -9.15 -9.62
N VAL A 116 -0.61 -9.28 -8.79
CA VAL A 116 0.31 -10.43 -8.81
C VAL A 116 -0.42 -11.69 -8.35
N ALA A 117 -1.31 -11.59 -7.37
CA ALA A 117 -2.22 -12.68 -7.01
C ALA A 117 -3.31 -12.96 -8.06
N ALA A 118 -3.29 -12.29 -9.22
CA ALA A 118 -4.15 -12.54 -10.37
C ALA A 118 -3.38 -13.11 -11.57
N SER A 119 -2.07 -13.35 -11.43
CA SER A 119 -1.31 -13.94 -12.52
C SER A 119 -1.60 -15.42 -12.55
N THR A 120 -2.26 -15.86 -13.62
CA THR A 120 -2.21 -17.25 -14.03
C THR A 120 -0.76 -17.56 -14.39
N ASN A 121 -0.12 -18.43 -13.62
CA ASN A 121 1.19 -18.95 -13.99
C ASN A 121 0.91 -20.14 -14.89
N SER A 122 1.14 -19.98 -16.19
CA SER A 122 1.18 -21.10 -17.12
C SER A 122 2.60 -21.64 -17.20
N TRP A 123 2.72 -22.94 -17.04
CA TRP A 123 3.94 -23.70 -17.21
C TRP A 123 3.72 -24.71 -18.31
N GLN A 124 4.62 -24.80 -19.28
CA GLN A 124 4.47 -25.67 -20.45
C GLN A 124 5.73 -26.50 -20.63
N GLN A 125 5.61 -27.83 -20.56
CA GLN A 125 6.62 -28.76 -21.06
C GLN A 125 6.23 -29.20 -22.46
N GLN A 126 7.20 -29.27 -23.35
CA GLN A 126 7.06 -30.10 -24.54
C GLN A 126 8.01 -31.30 -24.42
N LEU A 127 7.47 -32.49 -24.65
CA LEU A 127 8.15 -33.78 -24.68
C LEU A 127 8.12 -34.28 -26.13
N THR A 128 9.27 -34.72 -26.63
CA THR A 128 9.39 -35.27 -27.99
C THR A 128 9.61 -36.78 -27.88
N PRO A 129 8.84 -37.62 -28.59
CA PRO A 129 8.99 -39.07 -28.50
C PRO A 129 10.32 -39.57 -29.06
N ALA A 130 10.79 -40.68 -28.50
CA ALA A 130 11.85 -41.50 -29.06
C ALA A 130 11.30 -42.50 -30.09
N SER A 131 10.06 -42.94 -29.93
CA SER A 131 9.35 -43.91 -30.78
C SER A 131 9.06 -43.37 -32.19
N GLY A 132 8.92 -42.05 -32.33
CA GLY A 132 8.55 -41.38 -33.58
C GLY A 132 7.10 -41.63 -34.03
N THR A 133 6.26 -42.22 -33.18
CA THR A 133 4.87 -42.59 -33.47
C THR A 133 3.89 -41.42 -33.35
N TYR A 134 4.25 -40.41 -32.56
CA TYR A 134 3.58 -39.11 -32.48
C TYR A 134 4.61 -37.99 -32.65
N GLN A 135 4.15 -36.74 -32.77
CA GLN A 135 5.02 -35.58 -32.99
C GLN A 135 5.52 -34.97 -31.68
N SER A 136 4.63 -34.72 -30.73
CA SER A 136 4.98 -34.20 -29.41
C SER A 136 3.85 -34.38 -28.39
N VAL A 137 4.22 -34.40 -27.12
CA VAL A 137 3.28 -34.28 -25.99
C VAL A 137 3.61 -33.00 -25.25
N THR A 138 2.63 -32.13 -25.08
CA THR A 138 2.77 -30.89 -24.35
C THR A 138 1.98 -31.00 -23.06
N VAL A 139 2.62 -30.77 -21.91
CA VAL A 139 1.94 -30.68 -20.61
C VAL A 139 1.87 -29.21 -20.22
N VAL A 140 0.68 -28.64 -20.25
CA VAL A 140 0.38 -27.27 -19.82
C VAL A 140 -0.24 -27.34 -18.43
N TYR A 141 0.40 -26.73 -17.46
CA TYR A 141 -0.16 -26.51 -16.15
C TYR A 141 -0.50 -25.05 -15.98
N GLU A 142 -1.78 -24.75 -15.81
CA GLU A 142 -2.24 -23.42 -15.46
C GLU A 142 -2.62 -23.40 -13.98
N SER A 143 -1.89 -22.58 -13.22
CA SER A 143 -2.26 -22.28 -11.83
C SER A 143 -2.77 -20.87 -11.73
N ASP A 144 -3.99 -20.71 -11.22
CA ASP A 144 -4.54 -19.41 -10.85
C ASP A 144 -4.58 -19.31 -9.33
N PHE A 145 -3.72 -18.48 -8.74
CA PHE A 145 -3.72 -18.27 -7.28
C PHE A 145 -5.07 -17.82 -6.68
N ARG A 146 -6.03 -17.36 -7.50
CA ARG A 146 -7.39 -16.99 -7.06
C ARG A 146 -8.36 -18.15 -7.07
N SER A 147 -8.12 -19.13 -7.92
CA SER A 147 -8.94 -20.32 -8.01
C SER A 147 -8.24 -21.46 -7.29
N LEU A 148 -9.00 -22.27 -6.55
CA LEU A 148 -8.47 -23.57 -6.14
C LEU A 148 -8.47 -24.56 -7.32
N THR A 149 -9.03 -24.17 -8.47
CA THR A 149 -8.99 -24.96 -9.69
C THR A 149 -7.72 -24.64 -10.46
N ASP A 150 -6.68 -25.42 -10.17
CA ASP A 150 -5.60 -25.57 -11.13
C ASP A 150 -6.07 -26.52 -12.25
N VAL A 151 -5.46 -26.47 -13.42
CA VAL A 151 -5.76 -27.39 -14.52
C VAL A 151 -4.46 -27.87 -15.14
N VAL A 152 -4.36 -29.17 -15.38
CA VAL A 152 -3.27 -29.79 -16.14
C VAL A 152 -3.84 -30.24 -17.49
N ASP A 153 -3.52 -29.52 -18.55
CA ASP A 153 -3.85 -29.92 -19.92
C ASP A 153 -2.68 -30.69 -20.53
N ILE A 154 -2.95 -31.89 -21.01
CA ILE A 154 -1.98 -32.72 -21.73
C ILE A 154 -2.42 -32.77 -23.19
N GLU A 155 -1.63 -32.16 -24.06
CA GLU A 155 -1.87 -32.06 -25.49
C GLU A 155 -0.95 -33.02 -26.25
N LEU A 156 -1.51 -34.06 -26.86
CA LEU A 156 -0.80 -35.02 -27.70
C LEU A 156 -1.01 -34.66 -29.17
N VAL A 157 0.07 -34.39 -29.90
CA VAL A 157 0.05 -34.16 -31.34
C VAL A 157 0.51 -35.44 -32.04
N LEU A 158 -0.40 -36.11 -32.72
CA LEU A 158 -0.16 -37.36 -33.46
C LEU A 158 0.65 -37.12 -34.74
N ALA A 159 1.17 -38.19 -35.35
CA ALA A 159 2.01 -38.10 -36.55
C ALA A 159 1.26 -37.53 -37.79
N ASP A 160 -0.07 -37.63 -37.81
CA ASP A 160 -0.95 -37.04 -38.84
C ASP A 160 -1.25 -35.55 -38.60
N GLY A 161 -0.77 -34.99 -37.48
CA GLY A 161 -1.04 -33.62 -37.04
C GLY A 161 -2.33 -33.45 -36.25
N THR A 162 -3.06 -34.54 -35.96
CA THR A 162 -4.25 -34.50 -35.11
C THR A 162 -3.85 -34.26 -33.66
N THR A 163 -4.47 -33.25 -33.03
CA THR A 163 -4.27 -32.95 -31.61
C THR A 163 -5.35 -33.64 -30.77
N ARG A 164 -4.93 -34.31 -29.70
CA ARG A 164 -5.82 -34.77 -28.63
C ARG A 164 -5.47 -34.05 -27.34
N THR A 165 -6.47 -33.68 -26.55
CA THR A 165 -6.28 -33.03 -25.26
C THR A 165 -6.88 -33.88 -24.15
N LEU A 166 -6.16 -33.95 -23.03
CA LEU A 166 -6.60 -34.59 -21.80
C LEU A 166 -6.51 -33.56 -20.68
N THR A 167 -7.64 -33.20 -20.08
CA THR A 167 -7.69 -32.18 -19.04
C THR A 167 -7.83 -32.84 -17.67
N LEU A 168 -6.87 -32.60 -16.79
CA LEU A 168 -6.85 -33.14 -15.42
C LEU A 168 -7.12 -32.02 -14.42
N ASP A 169 -8.13 -32.24 -13.58
CA ASP A 169 -8.38 -31.43 -12.39
C ASP A 169 -7.57 -32.00 -11.21
N PRO A 170 -6.50 -31.32 -10.77
CA PRO A 170 -5.64 -31.75 -9.67
C PRO A 170 -6.36 -31.69 -8.31
N THR A 171 -7.48 -30.98 -8.20
CA THR A 171 -8.27 -30.91 -6.96
C THR A 171 -9.02 -32.20 -6.70
N THR A 172 -9.60 -32.75 -7.77
CA THR A 172 -10.38 -33.98 -7.71
C THR A 172 -9.58 -35.20 -8.14
N GLU A 173 -8.39 -35.00 -8.71
CA GLU A 173 -7.59 -36.01 -9.39
C GLU A 173 -8.41 -36.74 -10.47
N ARG A 174 -9.30 -36.02 -11.15
CA ARG A 174 -10.17 -36.58 -12.20
C ARG A 174 -9.83 -35.97 -13.54
N VAL A 175 -9.90 -36.83 -14.55
CA VAL A 175 -9.58 -36.50 -15.92
C VAL A 175 -10.86 -36.36 -16.71
N GLU A 176 -10.99 -35.26 -17.43
CA GLU A 176 -12.01 -35.05 -18.43
C GLU A 176 -11.41 -35.35 -19.81
N GLY A 177 -11.78 -36.51 -20.36
CA GLY A 177 -11.49 -36.87 -21.75
C GLY A 177 -12.50 -36.26 -22.72
N GLU A 178 -12.30 -36.53 -24.01
CA GLU A 178 -13.15 -36.03 -25.12
C GLU A 178 -14.64 -36.42 -24.96
N ASP A 179 -14.93 -37.54 -24.30
CA ASP A 179 -16.28 -38.05 -24.01
C ASP A 179 -16.88 -37.54 -22.68
N SER A 180 -16.25 -36.58 -22.00
CA SER A 180 -16.70 -35.97 -20.74
C SER A 180 -16.92 -36.94 -19.56
N GLN A 181 -16.44 -38.18 -19.64
CA GLN A 181 -16.47 -39.09 -18.50
C GLN A 181 -15.30 -38.80 -17.57
N LEU A 182 -15.61 -38.43 -16.33
CA LEU A 182 -14.62 -38.19 -15.28
C LEU A 182 -14.07 -39.53 -14.76
N THR A 183 -12.85 -39.89 -15.16
CA THR A 183 -12.12 -41.04 -14.60
C THR A 183 -11.06 -40.58 -13.61
N ASP A 184 -10.79 -41.37 -12.57
CA ASP A 184 -9.72 -41.07 -11.63
C ASP A 184 -8.36 -41.15 -12.35
N TRP A 185 -7.44 -40.24 -12.01
CA TRP A 185 -6.10 -40.19 -12.58
C TRP A 185 -5.27 -41.39 -12.12
N SER A 186 -4.66 -42.08 -13.07
CA SER A 186 -3.74 -43.19 -12.84
C SER A 186 -2.83 -43.36 -14.06
N GLY A 187 -1.73 -44.11 -13.93
CA GLY A 187 -0.89 -44.47 -15.08
C GLY A 187 -1.70 -45.16 -16.19
N ASP A 188 -2.65 -46.01 -15.80
CA ASP A 188 -3.53 -46.74 -16.72
C ASP A 188 -4.45 -45.80 -17.52
N THR A 189 -4.83 -44.65 -16.94
CA THR A 189 -5.69 -43.65 -17.59
C THR A 189 -4.98 -43.04 -18.81
N LEU A 190 -3.67 -42.80 -18.69
CA LEU A 190 -2.87 -42.26 -19.79
C LEU A 190 -2.60 -43.31 -20.88
N GLU A 191 -2.33 -44.55 -20.49
CA GLU A 191 -2.18 -45.67 -21.42
C GLU A 191 -3.47 -45.91 -22.23
N ALA A 192 -4.63 -45.88 -21.57
CA ALA A 192 -5.93 -45.99 -22.22
C ALA A 192 -6.16 -44.84 -23.21
N TRP A 193 -5.84 -43.59 -22.82
CA TRP A 193 -5.96 -42.43 -23.69
C TRP A 193 -5.05 -42.49 -24.93
N TYR A 194 -3.83 -43.01 -24.77
CA TYR A 194 -2.91 -43.28 -25.90
C TYR A 194 -3.48 -44.35 -26.83
N ALA A 195 -4.01 -45.45 -26.28
CA ALA A 195 -4.61 -46.53 -27.05
C ALA A 195 -5.84 -46.05 -27.84
N GLU A 196 -6.69 -45.20 -27.26
CA GLU A 196 -7.79 -44.55 -27.96
C GLU A 196 -7.33 -43.66 -29.12
N GLY A 197 -6.13 -43.07 -29.00
CA GLY A 197 -5.48 -42.30 -30.07
C GLY A 197 -4.91 -43.16 -31.20
N GLY A 198 -5.07 -44.49 -31.13
CA GLY A 198 -4.52 -45.43 -32.10
C GLY A 198 -3.04 -45.76 -31.89
N LEU A 199 -2.46 -45.39 -30.73
CA LEU A 199 -1.10 -45.75 -30.39
C LEU A 199 -1.05 -47.15 -29.78
N ASP A 200 -0.14 -48.00 -30.26
CA ASP A 200 0.01 -49.38 -29.78
C ASP A 200 0.80 -49.42 -28.46
N ILE A 201 0.08 -49.38 -27.33
CA ILE A 201 0.70 -49.44 -26.00
C ILE A 201 1.38 -50.79 -25.69
N THR A 202 1.21 -51.81 -26.55
CA THR A 202 1.97 -53.07 -26.41
C THR A 202 3.42 -52.92 -26.87
N ASP A 203 3.75 -51.85 -27.62
CA ASP A 203 5.13 -51.47 -27.90
C ASP A 203 5.80 -50.96 -26.62
N PRO A 204 6.88 -51.62 -26.14
CA PRO A 204 7.58 -51.22 -24.92
C PRO A 204 8.14 -49.79 -24.96
N ALA A 205 8.42 -49.23 -26.16
CA ALA A 205 8.87 -47.84 -26.28
C ALA A 205 7.72 -46.85 -25.99
N LEU A 206 6.54 -47.09 -26.56
CA LEU A 206 5.35 -46.28 -26.31
C LEU A 206 4.87 -46.38 -24.85
N ALA A 207 4.87 -47.58 -24.28
CA ALA A 207 4.52 -47.78 -22.88
C ALA A 207 5.48 -47.02 -21.93
N ALA A 208 6.78 -47.03 -22.22
CA ALA A 208 7.76 -46.28 -21.45
C ALA A 208 7.57 -44.76 -21.56
N GLU A 209 7.24 -44.25 -22.75
CA GLU A 209 6.94 -42.83 -22.98
C GLU A 209 5.67 -42.38 -22.25
N ALA A 210 4.60 -43.18 -22.31
CA ALA A 210 3.37 -42.92 -21.55
C ALA A 210 3.66 -42.91 -20.04
N ALA A 211 4.39 -43.91 -19.52
CA ALA A 211 4.78 -43.94 -18.11
C ALA A 211 5.62 -42.71 -17.69
N GLU A 212 6.46 -42.19 -18.59
CA GLU A 212 7.24 -40.97 -18.34
C GLU A 212 6.35 -39.72 -18.24
N VAL A 213 5.39 -39.55 -19.16
CA VAL A 213 4.39 -38.46 -19.09
C VAL A 213 3.51 -38.60 -17.84
N GLY A 214 3.16 -39.82 -17.42
CA GLY A 214 2.42 -40.07 -16.19
C GLY A 214 3.21 -39.64 -14.95
N ARG A 215 4.47 -40.07 -14.82
CA ARG A 215 5.39 -39.60 -13.77
C ARG A 215 5.61 -38.08 -13.83
N TYR A 216 5.61 -37.57 -15.05
CA TYR A 216 5.42 -36.19 -15.48
C TYR A 216 4.50 -35.40 -14.54
N VAL A 217 3.25 -35.75 -14.77
CA VAL A 217 2.05 -35.19 -14.16
C VAL A 217 2.01 -35.48 -12.67
N ASP A 218 2.35 -36.70 -12.22
CA ASP A 218 2.39 -37.03 -10.79
C ASP A 218 3.34 -36.10 -10.01
N LEU A 219 4.53 -35.82 -10.56
CA LEU A 219 5.49 -34.90 -9.93
C LEU A 219 4.94 -33.48 -9.86
N LEU A 220 4.17 -33.06 -10.87
CA LEU A 220 3.53 -31.77 -10.93
C LEU A 220 2.37 -31.68 -9.91
N LEU A 221 1.58 -32.75 -9.75
CA LEU A 221 0.53 -32.87 -8.72
C LEU A 221 1.10 -32.86 -7.29
N MET A 222 2.27 -33.47 -7.07
CA MET A 222 2.95 -33.47 -5.77
C MET A 222 3.58 -32.12 -5.41
N SER A 223 3.83 -31.26 -6.40
CA SER A 223 4.52 -29.97 -6.21
C SER A 223 3.95 -28.84 -7.08
N PRO A 224 2.66 -28.47 -6.90
CA PRO A 224 1.97 -27.51 -7.75
C PRO A 224 2.56 -26.09 -7.68
N SER A 225 3.18 -25.73 -6.56
CA SER A 225 3.56 -24.33 -6.26
C SER A 225 5.03 -24.00 -6.47
N THR A 226 5.89 -24.98 -6.74
CA THR A 226 7.29 -24.71 -7.08
C THR A 226 7.47 -25.05 -8.54
N GLY A 227 7.64 -24.03 -9.39
CA GLY A 227 8.16 -24.16 -10.76
C GLY A 227 9.60 -24.66 -10.72
N SER A 228 9.79 -25.82 -10.10
CA SER A 228 11.06 -26.49 -9.96
C SER A 228 11.45 -26.96 -11.34
N THR A 229 12.52 -26.37 -11.86
CA THR A 229 13.26 -26.88 -13.01
C THR A 229 13.75 -28.28 -12.65
N SER A 230 12.96 -29.29 -12.95
CA SER A 230 13.37 -30.70 -12.91
C SER A 230 14.01 -31.03 -14.26
N THR A 231 15.33 -31.02 -14.30
CA THR A 231 16.08 -31.64 -15.40
C THR A 231 15.95 -33.15 -15.29
N PHE A 232 15.05 -33.74 -16.08
CA PHE A 232 15.00 -35.19 -16.25
C PHE A 232 16.15 -35.63 -17.17
N ASN A 233 17.11 -36.35 -16.60
CA ASN A 233 18.19 -36.98 -17.36
C ASN A 233 17.71 -38.35 -17.86
N HIS A 234 16.95 -38.41 -18.95
CA HIS A 234 16.86 -39.63 -19.76
C HIS A 234 16.74 -39.34 -21.27
N HIS A 235 17.64 -39.99 -22.02
CA HIS A 235 17.68 -40.30 -23.45
C HIS A 235 17.27 -39.30 -24.56
N THR A 236 16.90 -38.06 -24.27
CA THR A 236 16.76 -37.01 -25.29
C THR A 236 17.85 -35.94 -25.13
N PRO A 237 18.60 -35.60 -26.21
CA PRO A 237 19.60 -34.54 -26.15
C PRO A 237 18.89 -33.18 -26.12
N ASN A 238 19.03 -32.47 -25.00
CA ASN A 238 18.70 -31.06 -24.77
C ASN A 238 17.21 -30.69 -24.67
N LEU A 239 16.64 -30.94 -23.49
CA LEU A 239 15.48 -30.19 -22.99
C LEU A 239 15.92 -28.75 -22.61
N THR A 240 15.77 -27.80 -23.53
CA THR A 240 15.87 -26.37 -23.19
C THR A 240 14.56 -25.88 -22.62
N LEU A 241 14.57 -25.49 -21.33
CA LEU A 241 13.45 -24.76 -20.76
C LEU A 241 13.28 -23.43 -21.49
N GLY A 242 12.17 -23.29 -22.23
CA GLY A 242 11.61 -21.98 -22.52
C GLY A 242 11.13 -21.39 -21.21
N THR A 243 11.87 -20.43 -20.65
CA THR A 243 11.34 -19.64 -19.54
C THR A 243 10.11 -18.92 -20.05
N THR A 244 8.93 -19.27 -19.55
CA THR A 244 7.72 -18.50 -19.81
C THR A 244 8.02 -17.07 -19.39
N ALA A 245 7.83 -16.15 -20.32
CA ALA A 245 7.97 -14.73 -20.04
C ALA A 245 6.93 -14.41 -18.97
N ALA A 246 7.36 -14.31 -17.72
CA ALA A 246 6.58 -13.65 -16.69
C ALA A 246 6.14 -12.33 -17.32
N SER A 247 4.83 -12.15 -17.51
CA SER A 247 4.32 -10.96 -18.17
C SER A 247 4.79 -9.77 -17.34
N VAL A 248 5.88 -9.14 -17.79
CA VAL A 248 6.49 -8.03 -17.09
C VAL A 248 5.40 -6.98 -17.07
N GLN A 249 4.86 -6.69 -15.88
CA GLN A 249 3.85 -5.66 -15.71
C GLN A 249 4.32 -4.45 -16.51
N SER A 250 3.54 -4.10 -17.53
CA SER A 250 3.96 -3.12 -18.53
C SER A 250 4.50 -1.86 -17.84
N ALA A 251 5.60 -1.29 -18.33
CA ALA A 251 6.23 -0.09 -17.78
C ALA A 251 5.24 1.09 -17.52
N ALA A 252 4.07 1.05 -18.15
CA ALA A 252 2.95 1.95 -17.92
C ALA A 252 2.32 1.89 -16.50
N SER A 253 2.38 0.77 -15.78
CA SER A 253 1.88 0.68 -14.39
C SER A 253 2.83 1.38 -13.42
N MET A 254 4.15 1.21 -13.61
CA MET A 254 5.19 1.89 -12.83
C MET A 254 5.16 3.40 -13.02
N SER A 255 4.89 3.88 -14.24
CA SER A 255 4.85 5.33 -14.51
C SER A 255 3.68 6.03 -13.81
N ARG A 256 2.50 5.40 -13.73
CA ARG A 256 1.34 5.96 -13.01
C ARG A 256 1.55 6.01 -11.49
N ALA A 257 2.14 4.96 -10.91
CA ALA A 257 2.47 4.93 -9.49
C ALA A 257 3.50 6.01 -9.13
N GLY A 258 4.55 6.18 -9.96
CA GLY A 258 5.54 7.24 -9.80
C GLY A 258 4.92 8.64 -9.84
N LEU A 259 4.02 8.89 -10.80
CA LEU A 259 3.31 10.17 -10.88
C LEU A 259 2.44 10.44 -9.64
N ALA A 260 1.76 9.42 -9.10
CA ALA A 260 0.96 9.57 -7.88
C ALA A 260 1.82 9.96 -6.66
N VAL A 261 3.01 9.35 -6.53
CA VAL A 261 3.97 9.69 -5.46
C VAL A 261 4.48 11.13 -5.61
N ILE A 262 4.89 11.53 -6.82
CA ILE A 262 5.35 12.90 -7.09
C ILE A 262 4.23 13.90 -6.79
N ALA A 263 3.00 13.63 -7.22
CA ALA A 263 1.86 14.48 -6.94
C ALA A 263 1.60 14.63 -5.42
N ALA A 264 1.68 13.55 -4.65
CA ALA A 264 1.53 13.59 -3.20
C ALA A 264 2.61 14.45 -2.51
N ILE A 265 3.86 14.39 -2.99
CA ILE A 265 4.96 15.21 -2.49
C ILE A 265 4.71 16.68 -2.82
N VAL A 266 4.35 17.00 -4.07
CA VAL A 266 4.09 18.38 -4.52
C VAL A 266 2.92 18.99 -3.75
N VAL A 267 1.80 18.27 -3.61
CA VAL A 267 0.64 18.73 -2.83
C VAL A 267 1.05 18.98 -1.37
N SER A 268 1.80 18.07 -0.76
CA SER A 268 2.26 18.22 0.63
C SER A 268 3.16 19.46 0.81
N ALA A 269 4.07 19.69 -0.12
CA ALA A 269 4.93 20.87 -0.14
C ALA A 269 4.13 22.18 -0.30
N LEU A 270 3.13 22.19 -1.20
CA LEU A 270 2.25 23.34 -1.39
C LEU A 270 1.44 23.66 -0.12
N VAL A 271 0.84 22.64 0.51
CA VAL A 271 0.10 22.83 1.78
C VAL A 271 1.01 23.40 2.86
N TYR A 272 2.24 22.90 2.98
CA TYR A 272 3.22 23.42 3.93
C TYR A 272 3.50 24.91 3.70
N VAL A 273 3.89 25.30 2.47
CA VAL A 273 4.24 26.68 2.13
C VAL A 273 3.05 27.62 2.32
N VAL A 274 1.87 27.26 1.79
CA VAL A 274 0.65 28.06 1.92
C VAL A 274 0.28 28.25 3.39
N GLY A 275 0.38 27.19 4.21
CA GLY A 275 0.11 27.26 5.64
C GLY A 275 1.08 28.19 6.39
N VAL A 276 2.39 28.11 6.12
CA VAL A 276 3.38 29.01 6.73
C VAL A 276 3.09 30.48 6.35
N VAL A 277 2.84 30.75 5.07
CA VAL A 277 2.50 32.09 4.58
C VAL A 277 1.23 32.60 5.25
N TRP A 278 0.19 31.76 5.34
CA TRP A 278 -1.07 32.12 6.00
C TRP A 278 -0.89 32.44 7.48
N ILE A 279 -0.13 31.63 8.24
CA ILE A 279 0.18 31.88 9.66
C ILE A 279 0.88 33.25 9.83
N VAL A 280 1.89 33.53 9.00
CA VAL A 280 2.64 34.79 9.06
C VAL A 280 1.75 35.98 8.72
N LEU A 281 0.99 35.92 7.62
CA LEU A 281 0.10 36.99 7.19
C LEU A 281 -1.00 37.25 8.21
N ARG A 282 -1.61 36.19 8.75
CA ARG A 282 -2.66 36.30 9.76
C ARG A 282 -2.14 36.95 11.02
N ARG A 283 -0.97 36.53 11.53
CA ARG A 283 -0.36 37.13 12.72
C ARG A 283 -0.01 38.59 12.52
N ARG A 284 0.55 38.96 11.35
CA ARG A 284 0.82 40.36 11.00
C ARG A 284 -0.45 41.21 10.97
N LYS A 285 -1.54 40.68 10.41
CA LYS A 285 -2.84 41.37 10.38
C LYS A 285 -3.39 41.60 11.80
N LEU A 286 -3.26 40.62 12.69
CA LEU A 286 -3.69 40.75 14.09
C LEU A 286 -2.88 41.81 14.84
N LEU A 287 -1.55 41.84 14.67
CA LEU A 287 -0.69 42.87 15.26
C LEU A 287 -1.09 44.27 14.79
N ARG A 288 -1.28 44.47 13.48
CA ARG A 288 -1.73 45.75 12.94
C ARG A 288 -3.10 46.19 13.46
N SER A 289 -4.03 45.26 13.67
CA SER A 289 -5.35 45.60 14.24
C SER A 289 -5.26 46.02 15.70
N VAL A 290 -4.31 45.46 16.46
CA VAL A 290 -4.06 45.87 17.85
C VAL A 290 -3.41 47.25 17.89
N ASP A 291 -2.39 47.49 17.08
CA ASP A 291 -1.72 48.79 17.01
C ASP A 291 -2.70 49.91 16.60
N LYS A 292 -3.60 49.62 15.64
CA LYS A 292 -4.63 50.58 15.23
C LYS A 292 -5.62 50.89 16.35
N ALA A 293 -6.08 49.88 17.09
CA ALA A 293 -6.98 50.06 18.22
C ALA A 293 -6.33 50.87 19.36
N GLU A 294 -5.02 50.68 19.59
CA GLU A 294 -4.26 51.43 20.58
C GLU A 294 -4.16 52.92 20.19
N VAL A 295 -3.86 53.22 18.92
CA VAL A 295 -3.83 54.61 18.42
C VAL A 295 -5.20 55.27 18.50
N GLU A 296 -6.28 54.55 18.12
CA GLU A 296 -7.64 55.06 18.24
C GLU A 296 -8.04 55.32 19.70
N SER A 297 -7.57 54.51 20.66
CA SER A 297 -7.82 54.72 22.08
C SER A 297 -7.05 55.87 22.72
N LEU A 298 -5.91 56.27 22.14
CA LEU A 298 -5.13 57.43 22.59
C LEU A 298 -5.64 58.76 22.01
N ALA A 299 -6.43 58.69 20.94
CA ALA A 299 -6.99 59.86 20.27
C ALA A 299 -8.40 60.23 20.75
N ALA A 300 -9.08 59.31 21.44
CA ALA A 300 -10.39 59.51 22.06
C ALA A 300 -10.23 60.10 23.46
#